data_AF-A0A924DWT1-F1
#
_entry.id   AF-A0A924DWT1-F1
#
_cell.length_a   1.000
_cell.length_b   1.000
_cell.length_c   1.000
_cell.angle_alpha   90.00
_cell.angle_beta   90.00
_cell.angle_gamma   90.00
#
_symmetry.space_group_name_H-M   'P 1'
#
loop_
_entity.id
_entity.type
_entity.pdbx_description
1 polymer ?
#
loop_
_entity_poly.entity_id
_entity_poly.type
_entity_poly.pdbx_seq_one_letter_code
_entity_poly.pdbx_strand_id
1 'polypeptide(L)' 'MTGRLLTGLQAFWGLLNGDADYHRYVAHMQAHHPQVQPQSRQAHYLRKLDQRYTGVNRCC' A
#
# COMPACT_ATOMS: atom_id res chain seq x y z
N MET A 1 -30.95 7.52 5.05
CA MET A 1 -30.16 7.30 3.80
C MET A 1 -28.81 8.03 3.88
N THR A 2 -28.08 7.86 4.98
CA THR A 2 -26.97 8.76 5.38
C THR A 2 -25.61 8.07 5.46
N GLY A 3 -25.56 6.75 5.22
CA GLY A 3 -24.33 5.95 5.38
C GLY A 3 -23.46 5.82 4.12
N ARG A 4 -24.03 5.98 2.91
CA ARG A 4 -23.33 5.71 1.64
C ARG A 4 -22.36 6.81 1.20
N LEU A 5 -22.62 8.06 1.56
CA LEU A 5 -21.76 9.19 1.18
C LEU A 5 -20.46 9.22 2.01
N LEU A 6 -20.53 8.82 3.28
CA LEU A 6 -19.37 8.71 4.16
C LEU A 6 -18.39 7.63 3.69
N THR A 7 -18.87 6.52 3.15
CA THR A 7 -18.02 5.43 2.65
C THR A 7 -17.20 5.85 1.42
N GLY A 8 -17.81 6.62 0.52
CA GLY A 8 -17.12 7.11 -0.68
C GLY A 8 -15.99 8.09 -0.34
N LEU A 9 -16.25 9.01 0.59
CA LEU A 9 -15.23 9.93 1.11
C LEU A 9 -14.10 9.18 1.82
N GLN A 10 -14.42 8.19 2.65
CA GLN A 10 -13.41 7.41 3.38
C GLN A 10 -12.52 6.58 2.43
N ALA A 11 -13.09 6.01 1.37
CA ALA A 11 -12.32 5.32 0.33
C ALA A 11 -11.42 6.26 -0.46
N PHE A 12 -11.91 7.47 -0.78
CA PHE A 12 -11.15 8.50 -1.47
C PHE A 12 -9.98 9.02 -0.61
N TRP A 13 -10.24 9.26 0.68
CA TRP A 13 -9.20 9.60 1.66
C TRP A 13 -8.17 8.46 1.83
N GLY A 14 -8.60 7.20 1.86
CA GLY A 14 -7.69 6.05 1.89
C GLY A 14 -6.84 5.90 0.62
N LEU A 15 -7.34 6.35 -0.52
CA LEU A 15 -6.60 6.44 -1.78
C LEU A 15 -5.55 7.56 -1.74
N LEU A 16 -5.92 8.73 -1.21
CA LEU A 16 -5.03 9.88 -1.09
C LEU A 16 -3.92 9.70 -0.04
N ASN A 17 -4.22 9.05 1.08
CA ASN A 17 -3.25 8.82 2.16
C ASN A 17 -2.27 7.66 1.88
N GLY A 18 -2.41 6.95 0.77
CA GLY A 18 -1.54 5.80 0.47
C GLY A 18 -1.77 4.59 1.37
N ASP A 19 -2.80 4.60 2.23
CA ASP A 19 -3.17 3.45 3.08
C ASP A 19 -3.52 2.22 2.24
N ALA A 20 -4.08 2.43 1.04
CA ALA A 20 -4.33 1.38 0.06
C ALA A 20 -3.05 0.76 -0.53
N ASP A 21 -1.89 1.43 -0.48
CA ASP A 21 -0.64 0.96 -1.09
C ASP A 21 -0.07 -0.25 -0.34
N TYR A 22 -0.11 -0.24 1.00
CA TYR A 22 0.37 -1.37 1.79
C TYR A 22 -0.51 -2.62 1.61
N HIS A 23 -1.83 -2.46 1.58
CA HIS A 23 -2.74 -3.59 1.34
C HIS A 23 -2.54 -4.19 -0.06
N ARG A 24 -2.32 -3.35 -1.08
CA ARG A 24 -1.95 -3.80 -2.44
C ARG A 24 -0.62 -4.54 -2.45
N TYR A 25 0.37 -4.06 -1.71
CA TYR A 25 1.65 -4.74 -1.55
C TYR A 25 1.50 -6.12 -0.90
N VAL A 26 0.74 -6.22 0.19
CA VAL A 26 0.48 -7.51 0.86
C VAL A 26 -0.24 -8.49 -0.08
N ALA A 27 -1.27 -8.03 -0.81
CA ALA A 27 -1.98 -8.84 -1.78
C ALA A 27 -1.06 -9.33 -2.91
N HIS A 28 -0.18 -8.46 -3.42
CA HIS A 28 0.84 -8.82 -4.40
C HIS A 28 1.82 -9.86 -3.85
N MET A 29 2.32 -9.66 -2.62
CA MET A 29 3.21 -10.61 -1.95
C MET A 29 2.55 -11.97 -1.76
N GLN A 30 1.29 -12.01 -1.35
CA GLN A 30 0.57 -13.28 -1.20
C GLN A 30 0.33 -13.98 -2.55
N ALA A 31 0.08 -13.24 -3.62
CA ALA A 31 -0.18 -13.79 -4.94
C ALA A 31 1.10 -14.28 -5.65
N HIS A 32 2.20 -13.55 -5.53
CA HIS A 32 3.45 -13.82 -6.27
C HIS A 32 4.57 -14.43 -5.42
N HIS A 33 4.53 -14.23 -4.11
CA HIS A 33 5.55 -14.68 -3.15
C HIS A 33 4.93 -15.32 -1.90
N PRO A 34 4.08 -16.36 -2.03
CA PRO A 34 3.35 -16.95 -0.90
C PRO A 34 4.26 -17.51 0.21
N GLN A 35 5.52 -17.80 -0.11
CA GLN A 35 6.53 -18.31 0.83
C GLN A 35 7.26 -17.20 1.59
N VAL A 36 7.11 -15.93 1.19
CA VAL A 36 7.82 -14.79 1.78
C VAL A 36 6.83 -13.98 2.62
N GLN A 37 7.17 -13.76 3.89
CA GLN A 37 6.38 -12.87 4.73
C GLN A 37 6.49 -11.43 4.22
N PRO A 38 5.36 -10.72 4.00
CA PRO A 38 5.39 -9.32 3.64
C PRO A 38 6.14 -8.50 4.69
N GLN A 39 6.89 -7.50 4.23
CA GLN A 39 7.51 -6.54 5.14
C GLN A 39 6.46 -5.79 5.97
N SER A 40 6.86 -5.28 7.14
CA SER A 40 5.98 -4.44 7.94
C SER A 40 5.58 -3.17 7.18
N ARG A 41 4.45 -2.57 7.56
CA ARG A 41 3.96 -1.32 6.96
C ARG A 41 5.01 -0.20 6.96
N GLN A 42 5.76 -0.07 8.06
CA GLN A 42 6.83 0.92 8.18
C GLN A 42 8.00 0.63 7.24
N ALA A 43 8.43 -0.63 7.14
CA ALA A 43 9.53 -1.03 6.26
C ALA A 43 9.16 -0.81 4.78
N HIS A 44 7.93 -1.15 4.38
CA HIS A 44 7.41 -0.86 3.04
C HIS A 44 7.38 0.65 2.75
N TYR A 45 6.96 1.46 3.71
CA TYR A 45 6.95 2.93 3.58
C TYR A 45 8.37 3.50 3.39
N LEU A 46 9.33 3.08 4.22
CA LEU A 46 10.72 3.52 4.11
C LEU A 46 11.34 3.11 2.77
N ARG A 47 11.06 1.89 2.30
CA ARG A 47 11.49 1.43 0.98
C ARG A 47 10.89 2.30 -0.13
N LYS A 48 9.61 2.66 -0.06
CA LYS A 48 8.96 3.54 -1.05
C LYS A 48 9.53 4.95 -1.02
N LEU A 49 9.88 5.48 0.16
CA LEU A 49 10.59 6.74 0.28
C LEU A 49 11.98 6.65 -0.37
N ASP A 50 12.73 5.60 -0.08
CA ASP A 50 14.05 5.37 -0.68
C ASP A 50 13.94 5.30 -2.21
N GLN A 51 13.01 4.52 -2.75
CA GLN A 51 12.73 4.46 -4.20
C GLN A 51 12.41 5.83 -4.80
N ARG A 52 11.63 6.65 -4.09
CA ARG A 52 11.24 7.99 -4.54
C ARG A 52 12.43 8.94 -4.65
N TYR A 53 13.40 8.83 -3.75
CA TYR A 53 14.54 9.76 -3.69
C TYR A 53 15.81 9.23 -4.37
N THR A 54 15.96 7.92 -4.53
CA THR A 54 17.09 7.29 -5.24
C THR A 54 16.77 6.98 -6.69
N GLY A 55 15.49 6.92 -7.07
CA GLY A 55 15.05 6.56 -8.42
C GLY A 55 15.17 5.06 -8.73
N VAL A 56 15.60 4.24 -7.78
CA VAL A 56 15.80 2.80 -7.98
C VAL A 56 14.50 2.04 -7.74
N ASN A 57 13.75 1.75 -8.80
CA ASN A 57 12.54 0.92 -8.70
C ASN A 57 12.91 -0.58 -8.78
N ARG A 58 13.08 -1.23 -7.63
CA ARG A 58 13.17 -2.70 -7.58
C ARG A 58 11.77 -3.30 -7.42
N CYS A 59 11.45 -4.22 -8.32
CA CYS A 59 10.31 -5.12 -8.15
C CYS A 59 10.57 -5.98 -6.90
N CYS A 60 9.51 -6.17 -6.11
CA CYS A 60 9.48 -6.85 -4.82
C CYS A 60 10.10 -6.04 -3.67
#